data_AF-A0A7Z7PMT2-F1
#
_entry.id   AF-A0A7Z7PMT2-F1
#
_cell.length_a   1.000
_cell.length_b   1.000
_cell.length_c   1.000
_cell.angle_alpha   90.00
_cell.angle_beta   90.00
_cell.angle_gamma   90.00
#
_symmetry.space_group_name_H-M   'P 1'
#
loop_
_entity.id
_entity.type
_entity.pdbx_description
1 polymer ?
#
loop_
_entity_poly.entity_id
_entity_poly.type
_entity_poly.pdbx_seq_one_letter_code
_entity_poly.pdbx_strand_id
1 'polypeptide(L)'
;MSDELSRKAAIEALIFSARNGIEPRKIASIVGMKLNQVTLLLEEIESDYATSEHGVMIKSVNGKLRFYTKPELQNYVSQISTRPIVSITDTQMEALAIVAIKGPLTKNDVELIRGRSTQNQLLELSKMGLIGKRKSKLPGRPYLYKTTKKFYDLFQLEDLSEIVQGLSLGGGEKVETTGDTVPADGPVQEEIDTGDTGRQSQD
;
A
#
# COMPACT_ATOMS: atom_id res chain seq x y z
N MET A 1 -18.96 -28.00 29.30
CA MET A 1 -19.35 -28.33 27.92
C MET A 1 -18.54 -27.43 27.04
N SER A 2 -17.62 -28.00 26.26
CA SER A 2 -16.78 -27.24 25.35
C SER A 2 -17.71 -26.68 24.28
N ASP A 3 -18.04 -25.39 24.33
CA ASP A 3 -18.67 -24.75 23.18
C ASP A 3 -17.70 -24.93 22.03
N GLU A 4 -18.10 -25.76 21.06
CA GLU A 4 -17.34 -25.96 19.85
C GLU A 4 -17.24 -24.61 19.14
N LEU A 5 -16.04 -24.02 19.14
CA LEU A 5 -15.81 -22.72 18.54
C LEU A 5 -16.25 -22.76 17.08
N SER A 6 -17.10 -21.80 16.69
CA SER A 6 -17.60 -21.67 15.32
C SER A 6 -16.45 -21.55 14.31
N ARG A 7 -16.69 -21.98 13.07
CA ARG A 7 -15.77 -21.78 11.95
C ARG A 7 -15.44 -20.30 11.73
N LYS A 8 -16.39 -19.39 12.01
CA LYS A 8 -16.15 -17.93 11.99
C LYS A 8 -15.08 -17.53 13.00
N ALA A 9 -15.16 -18.03 14.24
CA ALA A 9 -14.17 -17.77 15.28
C ALA A 9 -12.78 -18.28 14.90
N ALA A 10 -12.68 -19.44 14.23
CA ALA A 10 -11.40 -19.94 13.73
C ALA A 10 -10.81 -19.02 12.63
N ILE A 11 -11.63 -18.53 11.70
CA ILE A 11 -11.20 -17.59 10.66
C ILE A 11 -10.72 -16.28 11.28
N GLU A 12 -11.48 -15.70 12.20
CA GLU A 12 -11.11 -14.47 12.92
C GLU A 12 -9.78 -14.62 13.65
N ALA A 13 -9.59 -15.72 14.38
CA ALA A 13 -8.35 -16.00 15.10
C ALA A 13 -7.13 -16.05 14.16
N LEU A 14 -7.29 -16.62 12.95
CA LEU A 14 -6.23 -16.66 11.94
C LEU A 14 -5.90 -15.27 11.40
N ILE A 15 -6.91 -14.45 11.09
CA ILE A 15 -6.72 -13.09 10.59
C ILE A 15 -6.06 -12.22 11.66
N PHE A 16 -6.51 -12.31 12.91
CA PHE A 16 -5.96 -11.58 14.04
C PHE A 16 -4.50 -11.95 14.33
N SER A 17 -4.17 -13.24 14.25
CA SER A 17 -2.81 -13.73 14.51
C SER A 17 -1.81 -13.38 13.40
N ALA A 18 -2.29 -13.12 12.19
CA ALA A 18 -1.46 -12.83 11.03
C ALA A 18 -0.95 -11.37 11.02
N ARG A 19 0.24 -11.14 11.57
CA ARG A 19 0.87 -9.80 11.66
C ARG A 19 0.96 -9.03 10.34
N ASN A 20 1.11 -9.73 9.22
CA ASN A 20 1.24 -9.14 7.87
C ASN A 20 0.04 -9.47 6.97
N GLY A 21 -1.09 -9.84 7.59
CA GLY A 21 -2.28 -10.35 6.91
C GLY A 21 -2.11 -11.79 6.40
N ILE A 22 -3.22 -12.38 5.99
CA ILE A 22 -3.29 -13.77 5.52
C ILE A 22 -4.16 -13.87 4.27
N GLU A 23 -3.72 -14.65 3.29
CA GLU A 23 -4.49 -14.87 2.06
C GLU A 23 -5.71 -15.77 2.31
N PRO A 24 -6.88 -15.49 1.70
CA PRO A 24 -8.08 -16.31 1.86
C PRO A 24 -7.85 -17.80 1.53
N ARG A 25 -7.01 -18.09 0.53
CA ARG A 25 -6.61 -19.45 0.16
C ARG A 25 -5.88 -20.17 1.29
N LYS A 26 -5.03 -19.46 2.03
CA LYS A 26 -4.30 -20.01 3.16
C LYS A 26 -5.23 -20.28 4.33
N ILE A 27 -6.19 -19.39 4.59
CA ILE A 27 -7.27 -19.62 5.58
C ILE A 27 -8.02 -20.90 5.22
N ALA A 28 -8.53 -21.02 3.99
CA ALA A 28 -9.27 -22.19 3.49
C ALA A 28 -8.52 -23.51 3.69
N SER A 29 -7.21 -23.51 3.39
CA SER A 29 -6.34 -24.66 3.62
C SER A 29 -6.21 -25.04 5.10
N ILE A 30 -6.17 -24.07 6.01
CA ILE A 30 -6.02 -24.32 7.46
C ILE A 30 -7.34 -24.81 8.06
N VAL A 31 -8.46 -24.16 7.73
CA VAL A 31 -9.77 -24.55 8.26
C VAL A 31 -10.35 -25.80 7.59
N GLY A 32 -9.77 -26.25 6.47
CA GLY A 32 -10.22 -27.42 5.72
C GLY A 32 -11.52 -27.19 4.96
N MET A 33 -11.72 -25.98 4.42
CA MET A 33 -12.93 -25.57 3.68
C MET A 33 -12.60 -25.18 2.25
N LYS A 34 -13.60 -25.17 1.37
CA LYS A 34 -13.43 -24.62 0.02
C LYS A 34 -13.30 -23.10 0.09
N LEU A 35 -12.54 -22.50 -0.83
CA LEU A 35 -12.33 -21.05 -0.87
C LEU A 35 -13.67 -20.28 -0.87
N ASN A 36 -14.64 -20.68 -1.71
CA ASN A 36 -15.94 -20.01 -1.78
C ASN A 36 -16.70 -20.05 -0.45
N GLN A 37 -16.56 -21.11 0.35
CA GLN A 37 -17.21 -21.19 1.66
C GLN A 37 -16.55 -20.24 2.66
N VAL A 38 -15.21 -20.11 2.59
CA VAL A 38 -14.48 -19.12 3.40
C VAL A 38 -14.88 -17.71 3.00
N THR A 39 -15.01 -17.41 1.71
CA THR A 39 -15.47 -16.10 1.22
C THR A 39 -16.86 -15.76 1.75
N LEU A 40 -17.82 -16.68 1.72
CA LEU A 40 -19.15 -16.45 2.30
C LEU A 40 -19.09 -16.18 3.81
N LEU A 41 -18.32 -16.96 4.56
CA LEU A 41 -18.14 -16.72 6.00
C LEU A 41 -17.45 -15.39 6.27
N LEU A 42 -16.52 -14.95 5.42
CA LEU A 42 -15.88 -13.65 5.55
C LEU A 42 -16.86 -12.51 5.36
N GLU A 43 -17.78 -12.60 4.38
CA GLU A 43 -18.84 -11.60 4.19
C GLU A 43 -19.73 -11.48 5.42
N GLU A 44 -20.08 -12.61 6.04
CA GLU A 44 -20.83 -12.61 7.31
C GLU A 44 -20.03 -12.00 8.46
N ILE A 45 -18.73 -12.31 8.58
CA ILE A 45 -17.86 -11.71 9.60
C ILE A 45 -17.77 -10.20 9.37
N GLU A 46 -17.52 -9.75 8.15
CA GLU A 46 -17.45 -8.33 7.81
C GLU A 46 -18.75 -7.59 8.15
N SER A 47 -19.90 -8.21 7.90
CA SER A 47 -21.21 -7.67 8.30
C SER A 47 -21.36 -7.55 9.82
N ASP A 48 -20.90 -8.54 10.58
CA ASP A 48 -20.94 -8.49 12.06
C ASP A 48 -20.08 -7.32 12.59
N TYR A 49 -18.87 -7.17 12.05
CA TYR A 49 -17.94 -6.09 12.42
C TYR A 49 -18.38 -4.70 11.89
N ALA A 50 -19.34 -4.63 10.96
CA ALA A 50 -19.83 -3.35 10.43
C ALA A 50 -20.62 -2.54 11.47
N THR A 51 -21.15 -3.18 12.52
CA THR A 51 -21.96 -2.52 13.56
C THR A 51 -21.15 -1.54 14.42
N SER A 52 -21.84 -0.60 15.09
CA SER A 52 -21.21 0.39 15.97
C SER A 52 -20.60 -0.20 17.25
N GLU A 53 -20.87 -1.47 17.55
CA GLU A 53 -20.35 -2.16 18.74
C GLU A 53 -18.89 -2.60 18.57
N HIS A 54 -18.40 -2.66 17.33
CA HIS A 54 -17.03 -3.03 17.02
C HIS A 54 -16.21 -1.84 16.53
N GLY A 55 -15.03 -1.66 17.14
CA GLY A 55 -14.06 -0.62 16.75
C GLY A 55 -13.02 -1.06 15.72
N VAL A 56 -13.10 -2.31 15.27
CA VAL A 56 -12.21 -2.89 14.27
C VAL A 56 -13.01 -3.36 13.07
N MET A 57 -12.32 -3.51 11.94
CA MET A 57 -12.87 -3.98 10.67
C MET A 57 -11.84 -4.86 9.97
N ILE A 58 -12.31 -5.78 9.13
CA ILE A 58 -11.44 -6.57 8.28
C ILE A 58 -11.32 -5.83 6.95
N LYS A 59 -10.09 -5.74 6.43
CA LYS A 59 -9.82 -5.32 5.06
C LYS A 59 -8.90 -6.32 4.40
N SER A 60 -9.08 -6.48 3.09
CA SER A 60 -8.07 -7.05 2.23
C SER A 60 -7.14 -5.92 1.78
N VAL A 61 -5.82 -6.12 1.87
CA VAL A 61 -4.80 -5.26 1.26
C VAL A 61 -3.74 -6.15 0.60
N ASN A 62 -3.42 -5.88 -0.67
CA ASN A 62 -2.52 -6.72 -1.47
C ASN A 62 -2.94 -8.20 -1.47
N GLY A 63 -4.25 -8.48 -1.52
CA GLY A 63 -4.83 -9.82 -1.48
C GLY A 63 -4.72 -10.54 -0.13
N LYS A 64 -4.40 -9.83 0.95
CA LYS A 64 -4.27 -10.37 2.30
C LYS A 64 -5.27 -9.71 3.25
N LEU A 65 -5.99 -10.54 3.99
CA LEU A 65 -6.94 -10.10 5.01
C LEU A 65 -6.21 -9.75 6.31
N ARG A 66 -6.62 -8.65 6.94
CA ARG A 66 -6.12 -8.20 8.24
C ARG A 66 -7.17 -7.37 8.97
N PHE A 67 -7.12 -7.39 10.31
CA PHE A 67 -7.85 -6.42 11.13
C PHE A 67 -7.19 -5.03 11.13
N TYR A 68 -8.03 -4.02 10.97
CA TYR A 68 -7.71 -2.60 11.08
C TYR A 68 -8.66 -1.94 12.08
N THR A 69 -8.25 -0.81 12.66
CA THR A 69 -9.14 0.02 13.45
C THR A 69 -10.03 0.85 12.53
N LYS A 70 -11.28 1.06 12.93
CA LYS A 70 -12.22 1.93 12.22
C LYS A 70 -11.73 3.38 12.22
N PRO A 71 -11.81 4.11 11.09
CA PRO A 71 -11.29 5.47 10.97
C PRO A 71 -11.98 6.47 11.92
N GLU A 72 -13.24 6.22 12.28
CA GLU A 72 -14.02 7.02 13.24
C GLU A 72 -13.36 7.04 14.64
N LEU A 73 -12.55 6.04 14.96
CA LEU A 73 -11.87 5.91 16.25
C LEU A 73 -10.44 6.45 16.26
N GLN A 74 -10.01 7.15 15.20
CA GLN A 74 -8.66 7.68 15.07
C GLN A 74 -8.22 8.54 16.26
N ASN A 75 -9.14 9.33 16.85
CA ASN A 75 -8.87 10.18 18.01
C ASN A 75 -8.50 9.39 19.28
N TYR A 76 -8.96 8.15 19.40
CA TYR A 76 -8.61 7.26 20.51
C TYR A 76 -7.31 6.51 20.20
N VAL A 77 -7.20 5.95 19.00
CA VAL A 77 -6.04 5.13 18.57
C VAL A 77 -4.75 5.96 18.55
N SER A 78 -4.82 7.23 18.16
CA SER A 78 -3.66 8.12 18.08
C SER A 78 -2.98 8.37 19.44
N GLN A 79 -3.71 8.26 20.55
CA GLN A 79 -3.17 8.51 21.90
C GLN A 79 -2.19 7.43 22.36
N ILE A 80 -2.32 6.21 21.83
CA ILE A 80 -1.45 5.07 22.16
C ILE A 80 -0.51 4.69 21.02
N SER A 81 -0.70 5.29 19.83
CA SER A 81 0.11 4.97 18.66
C SER A 81 1.51 5.54 18.82
N THR A 82 2.45 4.70 19.27
CA THR A 82 3.89 4.99 19.30
C THR A 82 4.56 4.85 17.93
N ARG A 83 3.80 4.44 16.90
CA ARG A 83 4.33 4.31 15.54
C ARG A 83 4.64 5.70 15.00
N PRO A 84 5.85 5.97 14.49
CA PRO A 84 6.10 7.19 13.76
C PRO A 84 5.13 7.23 12.58
N ILE A 85 4.19 8.16 12.62
CA ILE A 85 3.41 8.51 11.45
C ILE A 85 4.45 8.88 10.40
N VAL A 86 4.46 8.18 9.27
CA VAL A 86 5.29 8.59 8.13
C VAL A 86 4.78 9.99 7.76
N SER A 87 5.50 11.02 8.18
CA SER A 87 5.10 12.40 7.97
C SER A 87 5.37 12.73 6.51
N ILE A 88 4.33 12.66 5.69
CA ILE A 88 4.36 13.09 4.31
C ILE A 88 3.89 14.55 4.30
N THR A 89 4.77 15.47 3.91
CA THR A 89 4.40 16.88 3.71
C THR A 89 3.47 17.04 2.52
N ASP A 90 2.69 18.13 2.46
CA ASP A 90 1.79 18.41 1.33
C ASP A 90 2.51 18.34 -0.02
N THR A 91 3.74 18.88 -0.08
CA THR A 91 4.54 18.84 -1.32
C THR A 91 4.97 17.43 -1.71
N GLN A 92 5.23 16.55 -0.74
CA GLN A 92 5.52 15.14 -0.99
C GLN A 92 4.25 14.40 -1.39
N MET A 93 3.11 14.72 -0.78
CA MET A 93 1.82 14.11 -1.11
C MET A 93 1.40 14.43 -2.54
N GLU A 94 1.57 15.67 -3.00
CA GLU A 94 1.33 16.05 -4.40
C GLU A 94 2.19 15.23 -5.38
N ALA A 95 3.50 15.14 -5.11
CA ALA A 95 4.41 14.38 -5.96
C ALA A 95 4.06 12.87 -5.95
N LEU A 96 3.72 12.34 -4.79
CA LEU A 96 3.33 10.95 -4.61
C LEU A 96 2.02 10.64 -5.36
N ALA A 97 1.03 11.51 -5.30
CA ALA A 97 -0.24 11.36 -6.01
C ALA A 97 -0.04 11.31 -7.53
N ILE A 98 0.83 12.17 -8.08
CA ILE A 98 1.17 12.15 -9.51
C ILE A 98 1.84 10.83 -9.88
N VAL A 99 2.80 10.35 -9.09
CA VAL A 99 3.47 9.06 -9.34
C VAL A 99 2.51 7.88 -9.21
N ALA A 100 1.57 7.93 -8.26
CA ALA A 100 0.57 6.89 -8.09
C ALA A 100 -0.37 6.81 -9.29
N ILE A 101 -0.88 7.93 -9.79
CA ILE A 101 -1.90 7.96 -10.84
C ILE A 101 -1.29 7.82 -12.25
N LYS A 102 -0.15 8.46 -12.50
CA LYS A 102 0.44 8.56 -13.86
C LYS A 102 1.73 7.74 -14.04
N GLY A 103 2.15 6.99 -13.03
CA GLY A 103 3.34 6.16 -13.10
C GLY A 103 3.19 4.98 -14.07
N PRO A 104 4.27 4.50 -14.70
CA PRO A 104 5.67 4.92 -14.50
C PRO A 104 6.05 6.16 -15.33
N LEU A 105 6.61 7.19 -14.69
CA LEU A 105 7.01 8.45 -15.34
C LEU A 105 8.37 8.98 -14.85
N THR A 106 9.00 9.89 -15.60
CA THR A 106 10.31 10.46 -15.24
C THR A 106 10.19 11.64 -14.27
N LYS A 107 11.32 12.05 -13.68
CA LYS A 107 11.38 13.29 -12.87
C LYS A 107 10.84 14.49 -13.64
N ASN A 108 11.23 14.62 -14.91
CA ASN A 108 10.85 15.76 -15.75
C ASN A 108 9.35 15.77 -16.01
N ASP A 109 8.74 14.60 -16.20
CA ASP A 109 7.28 14.49 -16.36
C ASP A 109 6.55 14.93 -15.10
N VAL A 110 7.05 14.55 -13.90
CA VAL A 110 6.48 15.01 -12.63
C VAL A 110 6.62 16.52 -12.47
N GLU A 111 7.79 17.09 -12.77
CA GLU A 111 8.05 18.53 -12.69
C GLU A 111 7.18 19.31 -13.67
N LEU A 112 6.96 18.78 -14.88
CA LEU A 112 6.06 19.36 -15.88
C LEU A 112 4.62 19.43 -15.38
N ILE A 113 4.13 18.38 -14.71
CA ILE A 113 2.78 18.35 -14.14
C ILE A 113 2.66 19.29 -12.93
N ARG A 114 3.68 19.34 -12.06
CA ARG A 114 3.65 20.17 -10.83
C ARG A 114 3.98 21.64 -11.07
N GLY A 115 4.64 21.97 -12.18
CA GLY A 115 5.15 23.31 -12.47
C GLY A 115 6.33 23.76 -11.59
N ARG A 116 6.94 22.85 -10.81
CA ARG A 116 8.06 23.17 -9.90
C ARG A 116 9.00 21.97 -9.68
N SER A 117 10.23 22.25 -9.28
CA SER A 117 11.25 21.23 -8.97
C SER A 117 10.75 20.24 -7.91
N THR A 118 10.98 18.95 -8.17
CA THR A 118 10.42 17.84 -7.37
C THR A 118 11.50 16.84 -6.92
N GLN A 119 12.78 17.17 -7.13
CA GLN A 119 13.91 16.27 -6.87
C GLN A 119 13.98 15.81 -5.41
N ASN A 120 13.85 16.74 -4.45
CA ASN A 120 13.91 16.41 -3.02
C ASN A 120 12.74 15.53 -2.60
N GLN A 121 11.54 15.78 -3.11
CA GLN A 121 10.36 14.98 -2.79
C GLN A 121 10.49 13.56 -3.31
N LEU A 122 10.93 13.35 -4.57
CA LEU A 122 11.13 11.99 -5.11
C LEU A 122 12.22 11.24 -4.35
N LEU A 123 13.29 11.93 -3.94
CA LEU A 123 14.35 11.33 -3.13
C LEU A 123 13.82 10.84 -1.79
N GLU A 124 13.13 11.70 -1.04
CA GLU A 124 12.57 11.36 0.27
C GLU A 124 11.48 10.28 0.18
N LEU A 125 10.58 10.35 -0.81
CA LEU A 125 9.58 9.31 -1.04
C LEU A 125 10.21 7.96 -1.38
N SER A 126 11.35 7.96 -2.09
CA SER A 126 12.10 6.75 -2.40
C SER A 126 12.80 6.19 -1.16
N LYS A 127 13.39 7.03 -0.30
CA LYS A 127 13.95 6.62 1.00
C LYS A 127 12.89 6.03 1.93
N MET A 128 11.69 6.61 1.93
CA MET A 128 10.53 6.06 2.63
C MET A 128 10.05 4.74 2.04
N GLY A 129 10.53 4.36 0.85
CA GLY A 129 10.15 3.15 0.13
C GLY A 129 8.76 3.23 -0.49
N LEU A 130 8.14 4.40 -0.59
CA LEU A 130 6.80 4.58 -1.16
C LEU A 130 6.83 4.57 -2.70
N ILE A 131 7.94 5.01 -3.28
CA ILE A 131 8.20 4.93 -4.71
C ILE A 131 9.51 4.20 -5.00
N GLY A 132 9.51 3.37 -6.04
CA GLY A 132 10.70 2.74 -6.61
C GLY A 132 11.14 3.48 -7.87
N LYS A 133 12.41 3.34 -8.23
CA LYS A 133 12.98 3.88 -9.46
C LYS A 133 13.67 2.79 -10.29
N ARG A 134 13.54 2.86 -11.61
CA ARG A 134 14.28 2.01 -12.56
C ARG A 134 14.80 2.83 -13.74
N LYS A 135 15.93 2.45 -14.34
CA LYS A 135 16.44 3.14 -15.53
C LYS A 135 15.52 2.89 -16.73
N SER A 136 15.19 3.95 -17.47
CA SER A 136 14.41 3.85 -18.71
C SER A 136 15.27 3.42 -19.91
N LYS A 137 14.60 3.02 -21.00
CA LYS A 137 15.22 2.77 -22.31
C LYS A 137 15.33 4.04 -23.17
N LEU A 138 14.88 5.20 -22.66
CA LEU A 138 14.92 6.46 -23.40
C LEU A 138 16.35 7.01 -23.50
N PRO A 139 16.65 7.87 -24.49
CA PRO A 139 17.91 8.59 -24.58
C PRO A 139 18.24 9.32 -23.26
N GLY A 140 19.50 9.24 -22.82
CA GLY A 140 19.93 9.76 -21.52
C GLY A 140 19.56 8.87 -20.31
N ARG A 141 18.82 7.78 -20.53
CA ARG A 141 18.43 6.76 -19.52
C ARG A 141 17.93 7.37 -18.20
N PRO A 142 16.96 8.31 -18.22
CA PRO A 142 16.40 8.86 -16.99
C PRO A 142 15.72 7.77 -16.15
N TYR A 143 15.63 8.01 -14.84
CA TYR A 143 14.87 7.16 -13.92
C TYR A 143 13.36 7.31 -14.16
N LEU A 144 12.66 6.18 -14.21
CA LEU A 144 11.20 6.07 -14.13
C LEU A 144 10.80 5.74 -12.70
N TYR A 145 9.83 6.46 -12.17
CA TYR A 145 9.29 6.30 -10.82
C TYR A 145 7.92 5.63 -10.84
N LYS A 146 7.67 4.72 -9.91
CA LYS A 146 6.36 4.05 -9.70
C LYS A 146 6.16 3.76 -8.21
N THR A 147 4.91 3.67 -7.75
CA THR A 147 4.56 3.21 -6.40
C THR A 147 5.05 1.79 -6.12
N THR A 148 5.32 1.49 -4.85
CA THR A 148 5.74 0.16 -4.38
C THR A 148 4.63 -0.53 -3.61
N LYS A 149 4.85 -1.80 -3.20
CA LYS A 149 3.93 -2.50 -2.29
C LYS A 149 3.74 -1.77 -0.95
N LYS A 150 4.80 -1.12 -0.44
CA LYS A 150 4.75 -0.34 0.80
C LYS A 150 3.78 0.85 0.71
N PHE A 151 3.60 1.43 -0.48
CA PHE A 151 2.56 2.44 -0.70
C PHE A 151 1.17 1.86 -0.43
N TYR A 152 0.82 0.75 -1.07
CA TYR A 152 -0.48 0.09 -0.87
C TYR A 152 -0.69 -0.36 0.58
N ASP A 153 0.37 -0.87 1.24
CA ASP A 153 0.30 -1.24 2.65
C ASP A 153 0.07 -0.03 3.57
N LEU A 154 0.74 1.10 3.29
CA LEU A 154 0.62 2.32 4.09
C LEU A 154 -0.74 2.98 3.93
N PHE A 155 -1.22 3.09 2.69
CA PHE A 155 -2.50 3.71 2.35
C PHE A 155 -3.68 2.75 2.47
N GLN A 156 -3.43 1.46 2.75
CA GLN A 156 -4.44 0.41 2.95
C GLN A 156 -5.37 0.26 1.74
N LEU A 157 -4.76 0.19 0.56
CA LEU A 157 -5.44 0.10 -0.74
C LEU A 157 -5.14 -1.25 -1.38
N GLU A 158 -6.14 -1.87 -2.01
CA GLU A 158 -5.89 -3.03 -2.87
C GLU A 158 -5.27 -2.62 -4.20
N ASP A 159 -5.81 -1.57 -4.81
CA ASP A 159 -5.31 -1.01 -6.04
C ASP A 159 -5.56 0.50 -6.13
N LEU A 160 -5.12 1.10 -7.24
CA LEU A 160 -5.24 2.54 -7.45
C LEU A 160 -6.67 3.00 -7.81
N SER A 161 -7.56 2.08 -8.15
CA SER A 161 -8.95 2.41 -8.51
C SER A 161 -9.71 3.02 -7.34
N GLU A 162 -9.41 2.61 -6.11
CA GLU A 162 -9.95 3.20 -4.88
C GLU A 162 -9.59 4.69 -4.75
N ILE A 163 -8.36 5.07 -5.10
CA ILE A 163 -7.93 6.47 -5.13
C ILE A 163 -8.65 7.23 -6.25
N VAL A 164 -8.68 6.66 -7.45
CA VAL A 164 -9.24 7.33 -8.64
C VAL A 164 -10.76 7.52 -8.53
N GLN A 165 -11.49 6.58 -7.92
CA GLN A 165 -12.91 6.74 -7.62
C GLN A 165 -13.17 7.87 -6.62
N GLY A 166 -12.38 7.95 -5.54
CA GLY A 166 -12.47 9.05 -4.57
C GLY A 166 -12.11 10.41 -5.17
N LEU A 167 -11.24 10.43 -6.18
CA LEU A 167 -10.86 11.60 -6.96
C LEU A 167 -11.80 11.89 -8.14
N SER A 168 -13.07 11.47 -8.10
CA SER A 168 -14.07 11.83 -9.12
C SER A 168 -14.26 13.35 -9.24
N LEU A 169 -13.29 13.99 -9.90
CA LEU A 169 -13.39 15.20 -10.69
C LEU A 169 -14.46 14.88 -11.73
N GLY A 170 -15.55 15.64 -11.73
CA GLY A 170 -16.68 15.40 -12.62
C GLY A 170 -16.22 15.24 -14.08
N GLY A 171 -16.54 14.10 -14.67
CA GLY A 171 -16.25 13.79 -16.06
C GLY A 171 -15.79 12.35 -16.21
N GLY A 172 -16.75 11.45 -16.48
CA GLY A 172 -16.44 10.06 -16.77
C GLY A 172 -15.62 9.95 -18.06
N GLU A 173 -14.34 9.65 -17.91
CA GLU A 173 -13.58 8.95 -18.94
C GLU A 173 -13.01 7.67 -18.31
N LYS A 174 -13.36 6.53 -18.92
CA LYS A 174 -12.75 5.26 -18.60
C LYS A 174 -11.26 5.38 -18.91
N VAL A 175 -10.42 5.29 -17.89
CA VAL A 175 -8.98 5.11 -18.09
C VAL A 175 -8.80 3.71 -18.68
N GLU A 176 -8.58 3.64 -20.00
CA GLU A 176 -8.07 2.43 -20.64
C GLU A 176 -6.68 2.16 -20.08
N THR A 177 -6.59 1.19 -19.17
CA THR A 177 -5.34 0.52 -18.84
C THR A 177 -4.92 -0.27 -20.07
N THR A 178 -4.13 0.36 -20.94
CA THR A 178 -3.42 -0.36 -21.99
C THR A 178 -2.55 -1.41 -21.30
N GLY A 179 -2.99 -2.65 -21.43
CA GLY A 179 -2.33 -3.81 -20.89
C GLY A 179 -1.01 -4.03 -21.60
N ASP A 180 0.07 -3.58 -20.97
CA ASP A 180 1.34 -4.29 -21.05
C ASP A 180 1.62 -4.88 -19.67
N THR A 181 1.13 -6.11 -19.49
CA THR A 181 1.64 -7.01 -18.46
C THR A 181 3.10 -7.32 -18.80
N VAL A 182 4.02 -6.50 -18.30
CA VAL A 182 5.43 -6.89 -18.30
C VAL A 182 5.59 -8.02 -17.28
N PRO A 183 6.22 -9.15 -17.64
CA PRO A 183 6.24 -10.36 -16.82
C PRO A 183 6.90 -10.11 -15.46
N ALA A 184 6.55 -10.96 -14.50
CA ALA A 184 7.18 -11.04 -13.20
C ALA A 184 8.67 -11.38 -13.34
N ASP A 185 9.52 -10.36 -13.43
CA ASP A 185 10.97 -10.52 -13.35
C ASP A 185 11.51 -9.92 -12.05
N GLY A 186 11.86 -10.83 -11.15
CA GLY A 186 13.03 -10.76 -10.26
C GLY A 186 13.04 -9.73 -9.12
N PRO A 187 13.76 -10.01 -8.03
CA PRO A 187 13.92 -9.05 -6.95
C PRO A 187 14.69 -7.82 -7.47
N VAL A 188 14.11 -6.65 -7.24
CA VAL A 188 14.80 -5.35 -7.44
C VAL A 188 15.97 -5.31 -6.45
N GLN A 189 17.20 -5.29 -6.96
CA GLN A 189 18.38 -5.16 -6.11
C GLN A 189 18.45 -3.75 -5.52
N GLU A 190 18.57 -3.68 -4.20
CA GLU A 190 18.86 -2.46 -3.44
C GLU A 190 20.33 -2.09 -3.63
N GLU A 191 20.62 -1.05 -4.39
CA GLU A 191 21.91 -0.35 -4.30
C GLU A 191 21.77 0.76 -3.25
N ILE A 192 22.30 0.49 -2.06
CA ILE A 192 22.61 1.49 -1.03
C ILE A 192 23.97 2.11 -1.38
N ASP A 193 23.93 3.37 -1.80
CA ASP A 193 25.11 4.20 -2.04
C ASP A 193 25.69 4.64 -0.69
N THR A 194 26.80 4.02 -0.29
CA THR A 194 27.60 4.41 0.88
C THR A 194 28.96 4.95 0.41
N GLY A 195 29.05 6.26 0.26
CA GLY A 195 30.29 7.06 0.20
C GLY A 195 29.91 8.50 0.55
N ASP A 196 30.61 9.27 1.38
CA ASP A 196 32.05 9.37 1.58
C ASP A 196 32.30 10.11 2.92
N THR A 197 33.12 9.54 3.81
CA THR A 197 33.70 10.24 4.98
C THR A 197 35.19 9.94 4.99
N GLY A 198 35.97 10.86 4.42
CA GLY A 198 37.42 10.78 4.42
C GLY A 198 38.11 12.12 4.16
N ARG A 199 37.91 13.12 5.03
CA ARG A 199 38.86 14.25 5.11
C ARG A 199 39.93 13.93 6.15
N GLN A 200 41.08 13.48 5.66
CA GLN A 200 42.32 13.49 6.43
C GLN A 200 42.85 14.92 6.51
N SER A 201 43.17 15.33 7.73
CA SER A 201 43.92 16.53 8.07
C SER A 201 45.41 16.31 7.76
N GLN A 202 46.02 17.24 7.03
CA GLN A 202 47.45 17.54 7.10
C GLN A 202 47.57 19.06 7.25
N ASP A 203 47.93 19.51 8.45
CA ASP A 203 49.17 20.21 8.79
C ASP A 203 49.13 20.68 10.25
#